data_AF-A0A4S3JWR0-F1
#
_entry.id   AF-A0A4S3JWR0-F1
#
_cell.length_a   1.000
_cell.length_b   1.000
_cell.length_c   1.000
_cell.angle_alpha   90.00
_cell.angle_beta   90.00
_cell.angle_gamma   90.00
#
_symmetry.space_group_name_H-M   'P 1'
#
loop_
_entity.id
_entity.type
_entity.pdbx_description
1 polymer ?
#
loop_
_entity_poly.entity_id
_entity_poly.type
_entity_poly.pdbx_seq_one_letter_code
_entity_poly.pdbx_strand_id
1 'polypeptide(L)'
;MAWYSILPPDLIYVESWAARTFILLGLITIVPWALLIMFDLCLYLWRMLEYEIAVVGGRARGRQRPRAPSLNERRGRQRRVFSLTGYEDADATTRRETTEDQLRRRTPTDPSQ
;
A
#
# COMPACT_ATOMS: atom_id res chain seq x y z
N MET A 1 2.95 50.79 -28.69
CA MET A 1 3.27 52.06 -28.01
C MET A 1 3.94 51.70 -26.69
N ALA A 2 5.27 51.73 -26.62
CA ALA A 2 5.97 51.44 -25.37
C ALA A 2 5.77 52.63 -24.44
N TRP A 3 5.04 52.43 -23.34
CA TRP A 3 4.60 53.56 -22.52
C TRP A 3 5.69 54.14 -21.62
N TYR A 4 6.79 53.43 -21.34
CA TYR A 4 7.96 54.01 -20.65
C TYR A 4 9.22 53.22 -21.03
N SER A 5 10.05 53.78 -21.92
CA SER A 5 11.44 53.34 -22.14
C SER A 5 12.28 53.95 -21.03
N ILE A 6 13.05 53.14 -20.30
CA ILE A 6 13.92 53.64 -19.23
C ILE A 6 15.24 54.16 -19.79
N LEU A 7 15.68 53.61 -20.94
CA LEU A 7 16.90 54.00 -21.62
C LEU A 7 16.64 54.98 -22.78
N PRO A 8 17.67 55.74 -23.21
CA PRO A 8 17.60 56.61 -24.38
C PRO A 8 17.21 55.83 -25.64
N PRO A 9 16.63 56.49 -26.68
CA PRO A 9 16.15 55.84 -27.89
C PRO A 9 17.17 54.93 -28.58
N ASP A 10 18.45 55.31 -28.54
CA ASP A 10 19.54 54.56 -29.18
C ASP A 10 19.84 53.21 -28.48
N LEU A 11 19.42 53.03 -27.22
CA LEU A 11 19.68 51.83 -26.42
C LEU A 11 18.45 50.92 -26.25
N ILE A 12 17.32 51.23 -26.88
CA ILE A 12 16.09 50.43 -26.82
C ILE A 12 16.32 48.97 -27.24
N TYR A 13 17.24 48.74 -28.17
CA TYR A 13 17.63 47.39 -28.60
C TYR A 13 18.17 46.55 -27.44
N VAL A 14 19.02 47.14 -26.60
CA VAL A 14 19.61 46.48 -25.43
C VAL A 14 18.54 46.19 -24.38
N GLU A 15 17.65 47.15 -24.11
CA GLU A 15 16.54 46.98 -23.18
C GLU A 15 15.62 45.83 -23.60
N SER A 16 15.24 45.81 -24.88
CA SER A 16 14.39 44.76 -25.45
C SER A 16 15.04 43.39 -25.39
N TRP A 17 16.34 43.30 -25.67
CA TRP A 17 17.11 42.06 -25.59
C TRP A 17 17.23 41.57 -24.14
N ALA A 18 17.51 42.47 -23.20
CA ALA A 18 17.59 42.15 -21.79
C ALA A 18 16.25 41.64 -21.25
N ALA A 19 15.14 42.32 -21.56
CA ALA A 19 13.80 41.91 -21.15
C ALA A 19 13.45 40.50 -21.64
N ARG A 20 13.74 40.19 -22.91
CA ARG A 20 13.52 38.84 -23.48
C ARG A 20 14.36 37.78 -22.79
N THR A 21 15.62 38.07 -22.50
CA THR A 21 16.53 37.15 -21.79
C THR A 21 16.02 36.87 -20.37
N PHE A 22 15.58 37.91 -19.64
CA PHE A 22 14.98 37.73 -18.31
C PHE A 22 13.70 36.90 -18.34
N ILE A 23 12.83 37.13 -19.32
CA ILE A 23 11.61 36.31 -19.48
C ILE A 23 11.97 34.85 -19.79
N LEU A 24 12.93 34.62 -20.68
CA LEU A 24 13.41 33.27 -20.99
C LEU A 24 14.02 32.57 -19.78
N LEU A 25 14.91 33.24 -19.04
CA LEU A 25 15.49 32.70 -17.82
C LEU A 25 14.43 32.42 -16.76
N GLY A 26 13.48 33.34 -16.58
CA GLY A 26 12.35 33.18 -15.68
C GLY A 26 11.53 31.95 -16.04
N LEU A 27 11.22 31.78 -17.33
CA LEU A 27 10.48 30.62 -17.82
C LEU A 27 11.26 29.32 -17.60
N ILE A 28 12.54 29.26 -17.99
CA ILE A 28 13.41 28.09 -17.80
C ILE A 28 13.53 27.72 -16.32
N THR A 29 13.53 28.71 -15.44
CA THR A 29 13.64 28.48 -13.99
C THR A 29 12.31 28.03 -13.41
N ILE A 30 11.19 28.67 -13.75
CA ILE A 30 9.88 28.44 -13.12
C ILE A 30 9.21 27.18 -13.68
N VAL A 31 9.33 26.90 -14.98
CA VAL A 31 8.63 25.78 -15.64
C VAL A 31 8.90 24.43 -14.98
N PRO A 32 10.14 24.03 -14.66
CA PRO A 32 10.39 22.76 -13.98
C PRO A 32 9.61 22.61 -12.68
N TRP A 33 9.57 23.65 -11.84
CA TRP A 33 8.83 23.62 -10.57
C TRP A 33 7.32 23.63 -10.79
N ALA A 34 6.84 24.46 -11.72
CA ALA A 34 5.42 24.53 -12.06
C ALA A 34 4.90 23.18 -12.59
N LEU A 35 5.70 22.48 -13.40
CA LEU A 35 5.38 21.14 -13.88
C LEU A 35 5.30 20.11 -12.74
N LEU A 36 6.21 20.16 -11.77
CA LEU A 36 6.16 19.26 -10.60
C LEU A 36 4.88 19.45 -9.79
N ILE A 37 4.50 20.70 -9.52
CA ILE A 37 3.27 21.04 -8.78
C ILE A 37 2.03 20.60 -9.58
N MET A 38 2.01 20.90 -10.88
CA MET A 38 0.90 20.52 -11.75
C MET A 38 0.77 19.00 -11.86
N PHE A 39 1.89 18.29 -11.96
CA PHE A 39 1.91 16.83 -11.97
C PHE A 39 1.36 16.25 -10.67
N ASP A 40 1.77 16.76 -9.51
CA ASP A 40 1.25 16.33 -8.21
C ASP A 40 -0.25 16.61 -8.08
N LEU A 41 -0.72 17.79 -8.52
CA LEU A 41 -2.14 18.13 -8.55
C LEU A 41 -2.93 17.19 -9.47
N CYS A 42 -2.40 16.88 -10.66
CA CYS A 42 -3.02 15.93 -11.57
C CYS A 42 -3.09 14.52 -10.96
N LEU A 43 -2.02 14.05 -10.32
CA LEU A 43 -2.02 12.77 -9.61
C LEU A 43 -3.00 12.76 -8.44
N TYR A 44 -3.08 13.86 -7.69
CA TYR A 44 -4.02 14.01 -6.59
C TYR A 44 -5.47 13.94 -7.09
N LEU A 45 -5.79 14.67 -8.15
CA LEU A 45 -7.11 14.66 -8.77
C LEU A 45 -7.43 13.28 -9.36
N TRP A 46 -6.48 12.67 -10.07
CA TRP A 46 -6.63 11.31 -10.59
C TRP A 46 -6.93 10.31 -9.46
N ARG A 47 -6.16 10.37 -8.38
CA ARG A 47 -6.34 9.53 -7.20
C ARG A 47 -7.67 9.81 -6.50
N MET A 48 -8.10 11.06 -6.41
CA MET A 48 -9.40 11.44 -5.85
C MET A 48 -10.55 10.91 -6.70
N LEU A 49 -10.45 11.05 -8.03
CA LEU A 49 -11.42 10.50 -8.99
C LEU A 49 -11.46 8.98 -8.90
N GLU A 50 -10.32 8.30 -8.83
CA GLU A 50 -10.28 6.87 -8.56
C GLU A 50 -10.93 6.55 -7.21
N TYR A 51 -10.70 7.31 -6.14
CA TYR A 51 -11.34 7.03 -4.86
C TYR A 51 -12.87 7.22 -4.86
N GLU A 52 -13.37 8.19 -5.62
CA GLU A 52 -14.80 8.40 -5.77
C GLU A 52 -15.45 7.44 -6.79
N ILE A 53 -14.71 7.03 -7.83
CA ILE A 53 -15.19 6.17 -8.93
C ILE A 53 -14.78 4.70 -8.74
N ALA A 54 -14.01 4.35 -7.70
CA ALA A 54 -13.45 3.01 -7.53
C ALA A 54 -14.52 1.94 -7.31
N VAL A 55 -14.85 1.27 -8.42
CA VAL A 55 -15.48 -0.05 -8.50
C VAL A 55 -14.74 -1.11 -7.65
N VAL A 56 -13.47 -0.90 -7.27
CA VAL A 56 -12.64 -1.90 -6.54
C VAL A 56 -12.06 -1.41 -5.20
N GLY A 57 -12.45 -0.24 -4.67
CA GLY A 57 -11.82 0.24 -3.43
C GLY A 57 -12.39 1.47 -2.72
N GLY A 58 -13.47 2.07 -3.21
CA GLY A 58 -14.08 3.25 -2.57
C GLY A 58 -14.90 2.87 -1.33
N ARG A 59 -14.35 3.06 -0.13
CA ARG A 59 -15.05 2.97 1.19
C ARG A 59 -15.77 1.67 1.57
N ALA A 60 -15.88 0.65 0.71
CA ALA A 60 -16.65 -0.57 0.95
C ALA A 60 -15.87 -1.72 1.64
N ARG A 61 -15.04 -1.38 2.61
CA ARG A 61 -14.77 -2.24 3.78
C ARG A 61 -14.64 -1.25 4.91
N GLY A 62 -15.72 -0.85 5.60
CA GLY A 62 -16.63 -1.83 6.18
C GLY A 62 -15.87 -2.90 7.00
N ARG A 63 -14.54 -2.75 7.21
CA ARG A 63 -13.85 -3.44 8.28
C ARG A 63 -14.50 -2.89 9.52
N GLN A 64 -15.45 -3.68 10.04
CA GLN A 64 -15.68 -3.79 11.46
C GLN A 64 -14.34 -3.51 12.13
N ARG A 65 -14.27 -2.42 12.89
CA ARG A 65 -13.19 -2.23 13.84
C ARG A 65 -13.04 -3.59 14.52
N PRO A 66 -11.89 -4.28 14.42
CA PRO A 66 -11.71 -5.52 15.14
C PRO A 66 -12.04 -5.19 16.60
N ARG A 67 -13.19 -5.70 17.07
CA ARG A 67 -13.60 -5.54 18.46
C ARG A 67 -12.49 -6.21 19.26
N ALA A 68 -11.98 -5.51 20.26
CA ALA A 68 -11.05 -6.13 21.19
C ALA A 68 -11.70 -7.43 21.70
N PRO A 69 -11.00 -8.57 21.60
CA PRO A 69 -11.48 -9.83 22.17
C PRO A 69 -11.85 -9.57 23.62
N SER A 70 -13.06 -9.96 24.02
CA SER A 70 -13.48 -9.75 25.40
C SER A 70 -12.65 -10.68 26.29
N LEU A 71 -12.28 -10.21 27.48
CA LEU A 71 -11.32 -10.89 28.38
C LEU A 71 -11.72 -12.34 28.77
N ASN A 72 -12.94 -12.77 28.44
CA ASN A 72 -13.47 -14.11 28.69
C ASN A 72 -13.20 -15.13 27.57
N GLU A 73 -12.72 -14.74 26.39
CA GLU A 73 -12.42 -15.69 25.30
C GLU A 73 -11.13 -16.50 25.53
N ARG A 74 -10.43 -16.27 26.65
CA ARG A 74 -9.12 -16.87 26.94
C ARG A 74 -9.11 -17.89 28.07
N ARG A 75 -10.07 -18.81 28.10
CA ARG A 75 -9.91 -20.09 28.81
C ARG A 75 -10.07 -21.27 27.87
N GLY A 76 -8.92 -21.72 27.35
CA GLY A 76 -8.72 -23.12 26.97
C GLY A 76 -9.11 -23.52 25.56
N ARG A 77 -8.45 -22.99 24.51
CA ARG A 77 -8.20 -23.80 23.31
C ARG A 77 -7.14 -23.21 22.39
N GLN A 78 -5.98 -23.86 22.41
CA GLN A 78 -5.18 -24.19 21.24
C GLN A 78 -4.71 -23.03 20.36
N ARG A 79 -3.48 -22.60 20.64
CA ARG A 79 -2.63 -21.75 19.81
C ARG A 79 -2.48 -22.40 18.42
N ARG A 80 -3.31 -22.00 17.44
CA ARG A 80 -3.07 -22.38 16.03
C ARG A 80 -1.85 -21.61 15.54
N VAL A 81 -0.74 -22.32 15.42
CA VAL A 81 0.44 -21.85 14.70
C VAL A 81 0.05 -21.81 13.22
N PHE A 82 0.09 -20.62 12.64
CA PHE A 82 -0.15 -20.40 11.22
C PHE A 82 1.15 -20.78 10.49
N SER A 83 1.32 -22.06 10.15
CA SER A 83 2.37 -22.53 9.23
C SER A 83 1.73 -22.75 7.87
N LEU A 84 2.13 -21.95 6.89
CA LEU A 84 1.58 -21.90 5.54
C LEU A 84 2.19 -22.97 4.59
N THR A 85 2.67 -24.09 5.13
CA THR A 85 3.38 -25.11 4.35
C THR A 85 3.12 -26.51 4.93
N GLY A 86 2.52 -27.40 4.13
CA GLY A 86 2.43 -28.84 4.40
C GLY A 86 1.04 -29.35 4.80
N TYR A 87 0.10 -29.42 3.85
CA TYR A 87 -1.24 -30.00 4.07
C TYR A 87 -1.34 -31.51 3.82
N GLU A 88 -0.29 -32.23 3.42
CA GLU A 88 -0.47 -33.65 3.03
C GLU A 88 0.15 -34.71 3.96
N ASP A 89 0.97 -34.35 4.96
CA ASP A 89 1.71 -35.37 5.74
C ASP A 89 1.22 -35.56 7.19
N ALA A 90 0.40 -34.64 7.72
CA ALA A 90 -0.06 -34.68 9.12
C ALA A 90 -1.24 -35.64 9.37
N ASP A 91 -2.04 -35.93 8.34
CA ASP A 91 -3.19 -36.83 8.47
C ASP A 91 -2.77 -38.31 8.43
N ALA A 92 -1.68 -38.62 7.70
CA ALA A 92 -1.12 -39.98 7.64
C ALA A 92 -0.45 -40.39 8.96
N THR A 93 0.22 -39.46 9.65
CA THR A 93 0.89 -39.71 10.93
C THR A 93 -0.13 -39.84 12.07
N THR A 94 -1.12 -38.95 12.13
CA THR A 94 -2.17 -38.98 13.17
C THR A 94 -3.03 -40.25 13.06
N ARG A 95 -3.35 -40.70 11.84
CA ARG A 95 -4.13 -41.93 11.59
C ARG A 95 -3.33 -43.20 11.92
N ARG A 96 -2.01 -43.22 11.70
CA ARG A 96 -1.14 -44.35 12.07
C ARG A 96 -1.02 -44.50 13.58
N GLU A 97 -0.77 -43.42 14.32
CA GLU A 97 -0.68 -43.47 15.79
C GLU A 97 -1.99 -43.93 16.43
N THR A 98 -3.15 -43.41 15.98
CA THR A 98 -4.45 -43.85 16.52
C THR A 98 -4.78 -45.30 16.19
N THR A 99 -4.32 -45.81 15.05
CA THR A 99 -4.55 -47.21 14.65
C THR A 99 -3.65 -48.17 15.42
N GLU A 100 -2.38 -47.82 15.64
CA GLU A 100 -1.43 -48.63 16.43
C GLU A 100 -1.80 -48.66 17.91
N ASP A 101 -2.24 -47.54 18.49
CA ASP A 101 -2.63 -47.47 19.90
C ASP A 101 -3.95 -48.23 20.15
N GLN A 102 -4.86 -48.23 19.17
CA GLN A 102 -6.07 -49.08 19.19
C GLN A 102 -5.74 -50.57 19.04
N LEU A 103 -4.73 -50.93 18.24
CA LEU A 103 -4.30 -52.33 18.07
C LEU A 103 -3.60 -52.85 19.35
N ARG A 104 -2.78 -52.02 19.99
CA ARG A 104 -2.17 -52.32 21.31
C ARG A 104 -3.21 -52.48 22.40
N ARG A 105 -4.26 -51.66 22.42
CA ARG A 105 -5.37 -51.80 23.39
C ARG A 105 -6.23 -53.04 23.19
N ARG A 106 -6.30 -53.58 21.96
CA ARG A 106 -7.10 -54.77 21.65
C ARG A 106 -6.39 -56.10 21.85
N THR A 107 -5.08 -56.09 22.11
CA THR A 107 -4.35 -57.32 22.41
C THR A 107 -4.29 -57.46 23.94
N PRO A 108 -4.97 -58.45 24.54
CA PRO A 108 -4.72 -58.79 25.93
C PRO A 108 -3.30 -59.34 26.00
N THR A 109 -2.38 -58.58 26.59
CA THR A 109 -1.18 -59.17 27.20
C THR A 109 -1.68 -60.04 28.35
N ASP A 110 -1.80 -61.34 28.08
CA ASP A 110 -1.89 -62.38 29.11
C ASP A 110 -0.56 -62.37 29.89
N PRO A 111 -0.57 -62.05 31.20
CA PRO A 111 0.60 -62.16 32.04
C PRO A 111 0.58 -63.53 32.71
N SER A 112 1.11 -64.57 32.05
CA SER A 112 1.52 -65.80 32.73
C SER A 112 2.48 -66.66 31.88
N GLN A 113 3.78 -66.51 32.13
CA GLN A 113 4.75 -67.57 32.45
C GLN A 113 6.10 -66.94 32.81
#